data_AF-A0A8J7N408-F1
#
_entry.id   AF-A0A8J7N408-F1
#
_cell.length_a   1.000
_cell.length_b   1.000
_cell.length_c   1.000
_cell.angle_alpha   90.00
_cell.angle_beta   90.00
_cell.angle_gamma   90.00
#
_symmetry.space_group_name_H-M   'P 1'
#
loop_
_entity.id
_entity.type
_entity.pdbx_description
1 polymer ?
#
loop_
_entity_poly.entity_id
_entity_poly.type
_entity_poly.pdbx_seq_one_letter_code
_entity_poly.pdbx_strand_id
1 'polypeptide(L)'
;MSFIRPELRAAAWRWREALSGVAIAGFGLWWVSKTAALMTWIGFAVVLLGLALALTGIQRGRFRSRGDGPGLVRVTEAQIAYMGPLTGGVMALDLIDAIALDPTGKPLHWVLVG
;
A
#
# COMPACT_ATOMS: atom_id res chain seq x y z
N MET A 1 6.88 -22.54 20.25
CA MET A 1 7.89 -22.04 19.29
C MET A 1 7.23 -21.94 17.92
N SER A 2 7.14 -20.75 17.32
CA SER A 2 6.53 -20.61 15.99
C SER A 2 7.59 -20.91 14.92
N PHE A 3 7.28 -21.84 14.02
CA PHE A 3 8.15 -22.20 12.88
C PHE A 3 8.21 -21.12 11.79
N ILE A 4 7.42 -20.04 11.92
CA ILE A 4 7.35 -18.97 10.93
C ILE A 4 8.13 -17.77 11.46
N ARG A 5 9.14 -17.32 10.71
CA ARG A 5 9.88 -16.09 11.03
C ARG A 5 8.89 -14.92 11.15
N PRO A 6 8.99 -14.08 12.19
CA PRO A 6 8.07 -12.95 12.39
C PRO A 6 8.06 -11.97 11.20
N GLU A 7 9.17 -11.85 10.48
CA GLU A 7 9.30 -11.07 9.24
C GLU A 7 8.39 -11.60 8.11
N LEU A 8 8.35 -12.92 7.92
CA LEU A 8 7.47 -13.59 6.96
C LEU A 8 6.01 -13.36 7.31
N ARG A 9 5.66 -13.42 8.60
CA ARG A 9 4.31 -13.13 9.08
C ARG A 9 3.94 -11.67 8.84
N ALA A 10 4.84 -10.73 9.11
CA ALA A 10 4.61 -9.31 8.87
C ALA A 10 4.43 -9.01 7.37
N ALA A 11 5.24 -9.65 6.52
CA ALA A 11 5.10 -9.54 5.07
C ALA A 11 3.75 -10.11 4.59
N ALA A 12 3.38 -11.32 5.02
CA ALA A 12 2.08 -11.91 4.70
C ALA A 12 0.91 -11.02 5.16
N TRP A 13 1.02 -10.44 6.36
CA TRP A 13 0.00 -9.53 6.88
C TRP A 13 -0.09 -8.23 6.08
N ARG A 14 1.04 -7.70 5.58
CA ARG A 14 1.07 -6.54 4.69
C ARG A 14 0.30 -6.79 3.40
N TRP A 15 0.42 -8.00 2.84
CA TRP A 15 -0.19 -8.38 1.57
C TRP A 15 -1.49 -9.18 1.71
N ARG A 16 -2.11 -9.25 2.90
CA ARG A 16 -3.29 -10.09 3.15
C ARG A 16 -4.42 -9.85 2.14
N GLU A 17 -4.66 -8.59 1.79
CA GLU A 17 -5.74 -8.21 0.86
C GLU A 17 -5.45 -8.72 -0.54
N ALA A 18 -4.18 -8.65 -0.98
CA ALA A 18 -3.74 -9.21 -2.25
C ALA A 18 -3.87 -10.74 -2.26
N LEU A 19 -3.45 -11.40 -1.17
CA LEU A 19 -3.54 -12.86 -1.02
C LEU A 19 -5.00 -13.34 -1.03
N SER A 20 -5.89 -12.65 -0.32
CA SER A 20 -7.33 -12.94 -0.34
C SER A 20 -7.92 -12.77 -1.73
N GLY A 21 -7.57 -11.69 -2.45
CA GLY A 21 -8.02 -11.47 -3.83
C GLY A 21 -7.57 -12.57 -4.78
N VAL A 22 -6.30 -12.98 -4.70
CA VAL A 22 -5.75 -14.10 -5.50
C VAL A 22 -6.46 -15.42 -5.16
N ALA A 23 -6.73 -15.69 -3.88
CA ALA A 23 -7.46 -16.89 -3.47
C ALA A 23 -8.89 -16.91 -4.04
N ILE A 24 -9.59 -15.77 -4.00
CA ILE A 24 -10.95 -15.64 -4.58
C ILE A 24 -10.91 -15.82 -6.10
N ALA A 25 -9.94 -15.21 -6.78
CA ALA A 25 -9.78 -15.37 -8.23
C ALA A 25 -9.49 -16.82 -8.61
N GLY A 26 -8.61 -17.49 -7.88
CA GLY A 26 -8.31 -18.91 -8.07
C GLY A 26 -9.54 -19.81 -7.83
N PHE A 27 -10.34 -19.50 -6.81
CA PHE A 27 -11.59 -20.19 -6.55
C PHE A 27 -12.60 -20.02 -7.70
N GLY A 28 -12.73 -18.79 -8.23
CA GLY A 28 -13.56 -18.52 -9.40
C GLY A 28 -13.12 -19.29 -10.65
N LEU A 29 -11.81 -19.36 -10.91
CA LEU A 29 -11.25 -20.13 -12.04
C LEU A 29 -11.51 -21.63 -11.89
N TRP A 30 -11.32 -22.15 -10.68
CA TRP A 30 -11.63 -23.55 -10.37
C TRP A 30 -13.12 -23.86 -10.58
N TRP A 31 -14.01 -22.95 -10.14
CA TRP A 31 -15.45 -23.08 -10.34
C TRP A 31 -15.82 -23.13 -11.82
N VAL A 32 -15.34 -22.15 -12.61
CA VAL A 32 -15.59 -22.08 -14.06
C VAL A 32 -15.20 -23.38 -14.76
N SER A 33 -14.11 -24.01 -14.32
CA SER A 33 -13.60 -25.27 -14.88
C SER A 33 -14.47 -26.50 -14.58
N LYS A 34 -15.39 -26.43 -13.60
CA LYS A 34 -16.17 -27.57 -13.09
C LYS A 34 -17.68 -27.51 -13.36
N THR A 35 -18.19 -26.43 -13.94
CA THR A 35 -19.65 -26.20 -14.03
C THR A 35 -20.15 -25.98 -15.46
N ALA A 36 -21.41 -26.35 -15.73
CA ALA A 36 -22.07 -26.17 -17.02
C ALA A 36 -22.35 -24.69 -17.36
N ALA A 37 -22.51 -24.39 -18.66
CA ALA A 37 -22.43 -23.07 -19.30
C ALA A 37 -23.19 -21.91 -18.62
N LEU A 38 -24.32 -22.17 -17.97
CA LEU A 38 -25.11 -21.11 -17.32
C LEU A 38 -24.41 -20.56 -16.06
N MET A 39 -23.74 -21.42 -15.28
CA MET A 39 -23.08 -21.02 -14.02
C MET A 39 -21.66 -20.49 -14.25
N THR A 40 -21.14 -20.61 -15.46
CA THR A 40 -19.84 -20.08 -15.90
C THR A 40 -19.78 -18.56 -15.78
N TRP A 41 -20.88 -17.85 -16.07
CA TRP A 41 -20.94 -16.37 -15.96
C TRP A 41 -20.75 -15.88 -14.52
N ILE A 42 -21.35 -16.57 -13.55
CA ILE A 42 -21.15 -16.26 -12.13
C ILE A 42 -19.70 -16.52 -11.73
N GLY A 43 -19.12 -17.62 -12.20
CA GLY A 43 -17.70 -17.92 -11.99
C GLY A 43 -16.78 -16.81 -12.52
N PHE A 44 -17.02 -16.30 -13.73
CA PHE A 44 -16.27 -15.17 -14.28
C PHE A 44 -16.43 -13.88 -13.47
N ALA A 45 -17.64 -13.59 -12.96
CA ALA A 45 -17.86 -12.45 -12.07
C ALA A 45 -17.02 -12.57 -10.78
N VAL A 46 -16.93 -13.78 -10.20
CA VAL A 46 -16.09 -14.05 -9.02
C VAL A 46 -14.60 -13.88 -9.35
N VAL A 47 -14.15 -14.34 -10.52
CA VAL A 47 -12.75 -14.13 -10.97
C VAL A 47 -12.43 -12.65 -11.08
N LEU A 48 -13.29 -11.87 -11.73
CA LEU A 48 -13.12 -10.41 -11.88
C LEU A 48 -13.08 -9.71 -10.53
N LEU A 49 -13.97 -10.07 -9.62
CA LEU A 49 -14.00 -9.52 -8.26
C LEU A 49 -12.71 -9.86 -7.49
N GLY A 50 -12.25 -11.11 -7.58
CA GLY A 50 -10.99 -11.55 -6.97
C GLY A 50 -9.77 -10.79 -7.51
N LEU A 51 -9.71 -10.57 -8.83
CA LEU A 51 -8.66 -9.78 -9.47
C LEU A 51 -8.70 -8.31 -9.04
N ALA A 52 -9.89 -7.69 -8.97
CA ALA A 52 -10.03 -6.32 -8.47
C ALA A 52 -9.56 -6.19 -7.01
N LEU A 53 -9.91 -7.15 -6.15
CA LEU A 53 -9.41 -7.23 -4.77
C LEU A 53 -7.89 -7.44 -4.72
N ALA A 54 -7.34 -8.27 -5.59
CA ALA A 54 -5.90 -8.51 -5.67
C ALA A 54 -5.15 -7.23 -6.04
N LEU A 55 -5.62 -6.51 -7.06
CA LEU A 55 -5.01 -5.26 -7.54
C LEU A 55 -5.07 -4.17 -6.47
N THR A 56 -6.24 -3.97 -5.84
CA THR A 56 -6.38 -3.00 -4.74
C THR A 56 -5.54 -3.38 -3.52
N GLY A 57 -5.47 -4.68 -3.19
CA GLY A 57 -4.60 -5.21 -2.16
C GLY A 57 -3.11 -5.00 -2.46
N ILE A 58 -2.69 -5.09 -3.72
CA ILE A 58 -1.33 -4.80 -4.16
C ILE A 58 -1.02 -3.30 -4.00
N GLN A 59 -1.91 -2.43 -4.46
CA GLN A 59 -1.76 -0.98 -4.29
C GLN A 59 -1.62 -0.63 -2.80
N ARG A 60 -2.52 -1.13 -1.96
CA ARG A 60 -2.47 -0.90 -0.51
C ARG A 60 -1.24 -1.50 0.14
N GLY A 61 -0.82 -2.70 -0.27
CA GLY A 61 0.40 -3.35 0.22
C GLY A 61 1.66 -2.54 -0.08
N ARG A 62 1.72 -1.83 -1.22
CA ARG A 62 2.81 -0.93 -1.59
C ARG A 62 2.82 0.37 -0.76
N PHE A 63 1.65 0.92 -0.45
CA PHE A 63 1.53 2.17 0.31
C PHE A 63 1.42 1.97 1.84
N ARG A 64 1.28 0.73 2.30
CA ARG A 64 1.29 0.38 3.74
C ARG A 64 2.74 0.44 4.27
N SER A 65 3.27 1.65 4.36
CA SER A 65 4.52 1.93 5.05
C SER A 65 4.29 1.85 6.56
N ARG A 66 5.27 1.34 7.31
CA ARG A 66 5.25 1.40 8.78
C ARG A 66 5.34 2.88 9.14
N GLY A 67 4.25 3.45 9.66
CA GLY A 67 4.18 4.83 10.14
C GLY A 67 4.99 5.02 11.44
N ASP A 68 6.27 4.68 11.41
CA ASP A 68 7.20 4.85 12.53
C ASP A 68 7.83 6.26 12.55
N GLY A 69 7.47 7.13 11.61
CA GLY A 69 7.85 8.54 11.65
C GLY A 69 7.05 9.28 12.72
N PRO A 70 7.65 10.20 13.49
CA PRO A 70 6.97 10.91 14.59
C PRO A 70 5.90 11.91 14.13
N GLY A 71 5.69 12.08 12.81
CA GLY A 71 4.79 13.08 12.23
C GLY A 71 3.96 12.55 11.07
N LEU A 72 2.89 13.26 10.75
CA LEU A 72 1.97 12.95 9.64
C LEU A 72 2.45 13.67 8.36
N VAL A 73 2.68 12.92 7.30
CA VAL A 73 2.89 13.47 5.95
C VAL A 73 1.57 13.34 5.18
N ARG A 74 1.04 14.46 4.68
CA ARG A 74 -0.10 14.50 3.76
C ARG A 74 0.38 15.00 2.40
N VAL A 75 0.04 14.27 1.34
CA VAL A 75 0.27 14.68 -0.04
C VAL A 75 -1.09 14.86 -0.70
N THR A 76 -1.37 16.06 -1.17
CA THR A 76 -2.55 16.40 -1.99
C THR A 76 -2.09 16.75 -3.41
N GLU A 77 -3.00 17.09 -4.32
CA GLU A 77 -2.74 17.15 -5.77
C GLU A 77 -1.53 17.99 -6.21
N ALA A 78 -1.15 19.02 -5.46
CA ALA A 78 0.05 19.81 -5.76
C ALA A 78 0.76 20.29 -4.48
N GLN A 79 0.64 19.58 -3.36
CA GLN A 79 1.13 20.08 -2.08
C GLN A 79 1.55 18.95 -1.15
N ILE A 80 2.68 19.14 -0.47
CA ILE A 80 3.17 18.28 0.60
C ILE A 80 3.05 19.05 1.91
N ALA A 81 2.39 18.45 2.90
CA ALA A 81 2.29 18.94 4.26
C ALA A 81 2.93 17.95 5.23
N TYR A 82 3.84 18.43 6.07
CA TYR A 82 4.39 17.69 7.20
C TYR A 82 3.91 18.29 8.51
N MET A 83 3.27 17.47 9.34
CA MET A 83 2.82 17.84 10.68
C MET A 83 3.55 16.96 11.70
N GLY A 84 4.71 17.42 12.15
CA GLY A 84 5.51 16.79 13.18
C GLY A 84 5.35 17.48 14.55
N PRO A 85 5.79 16.83 15.64
CA PRO A 85 5.68 17.35 17.01
C PRO A 85 6.68 18.47 17.31
N LEU A 86 7.78 18.55 16.57
CA LEU A 86 8.85 19.54 16.76
C LEU A 86 8.88 20.56 15.62
N THR A 87 8.57 20.13 14.41
CA THR A 87 8.59 20.94 13.20
C THR A 87 7.42 20.57 12.30
N GLY A 88 7.06 21.48 11.40
CA GLY A 88 6.02 21.27 10.41
C GLY A 88 6.15 22.29 9.29
N GLY A 89 5.50 22.02 8.17
CA GLY A 89 5.57 22.87 7.01
C GLY A 89 4.67 22.38 5.90
N VAL A 90 4.34 23.28 4.99
CA VAL A 90 3.57 22.97 3.81
C VAL A 90 4.24 23.62 2.62
N MET A 91 4.45 22.86 1.56
CA MET A 91 5.12 23.31 0.35
C MET A 91 4.39 22.81 -0.89
N ALA A 92 4.20 23.68 -1.87
CA ALA A 92 3.62 23.30 -3.15
C ALA A 92 4.65 22.51 -3.96
N LEU A 93 4.19 21.52 -4.72
CA LEU A 93 5.06 20.56 -5.42
C LEU A 93 5.91 21.23 -6.51
N ASP A 94 5.34 22.25 -7.15
CA ASP A 94 5.94 23.08 -8.19
C ASP A 94 7.00 24.05 -7.67
N LEU A 95 7.00 24.31 -6.35
CA LEU A 95 8.03 25.10 -5.69
C LEU A 95 9.21 24.25 -5.23
N ILE A 96 9.15 22.92 -5.30
CA ILE A 96 10.24 22.07 -4.81
C ILE A 96 11.35 22.02 -5.86
N ASP A 97 12.45 22.70 -5.58
CA ASP A 97 13.66 22.67 -6.41
C ASP A 97 14.58 21.50 -6.05
N ALA A 98 14.69 21.15 -4.77
CA ALA A 98 15.57 20.09 -4.30
C ALA A 98 15.11 19.42 -3.01
N ILE A 99 15.62 18.21 -2.78
CA ILE A 99 15.53 17.52 -1.49
C ILE A 99 16.95 17.49 -0.92
N ALA A 100 17.15 18.16 0.22
CA ALA A 100 18.45 18.26 0.89
C ALA A 100 18.40 17.54 2.25
N LEU A 101 19.52 16.96 2.65
CA LEU A 101 19.70 16.46 4.02
C LEU A 101 20.16 17.62 4.88
N ASP A 102 19.45 17.94 5.96
CA ASP A 102 19.92 18.91 6.95
C ASP A 102 20.77 18.19 8.02
N PRO A 103 22.10 18.38 8.02
CA PRO A 103 22.98 17.77 9.01
C PRO A 103 22.95 18.50 10.36
N THR A 104 22.35 19.69 10.45
CA THR A 104 22.32 20.50 11.67
C THR A 104 21.17 20.09 12.60
N GLY A 105 20.11 19.52 12.03
CA GLY A 105 18.98 18.96 12.76
C GLY A 105 19.34 17.74 13.62
N LYS A 106 18.70 17.63 14.79
CA LYS A 106 18.78 16.44 15.66
C LYS A 106 17.37 15.89 15.89
N PRO A 107 17.00 14.74 15.30
CA PRO A 107 17.79 13.87 14.42
C PRO A 107 18.03 14.47 13.01
N LEU A 108 18.98 13.89 12.29
CA LEU A 108 19.17 14.12 10.85
C LEU A 108 17.85 13.92 10.11
N HIS A 109 17.44 14.92 9.34
CA HIS A 109 16.18 14.85 8.60
C HIS A 109 16.32 15.50 7.22
N TRP A 110 15.48 15.05 6.31
CA TRP A 110 15.40 15.61 4.96
C TRP A 110 14.51 16.84 4.96
N VAL A 111 14.91 17.87 4.22
CA VAL A 111 14.18 19.12 4.03
C VAL A 111 13.89 19.33 2.55
N LEU A 112 12.70 19.89 2.27
CA LEU A 112 12.32 20.33 0.94
C LEU A 112 12.80 21.77 0.76
N VAL A 113 13.55 22.01 -0.32
CA VAL A 113 14.11 23.31 -0.68
C VAL A 113 13.40 23.80 -1.94
N GLY A 114 13.10 25.09 -1.97
CA GLY A 114 12.51 25.81 -3.10
C GLY A 114 12.85 27.28 -3.05
#